data_AF-A0A848UX72-F1
#
_entry.id   AF-A0A848UX72-F1
#
_cell.length_a   1.000
_cell.length_b   1.000
_cell.length_c   1.000
_cell.angle_alpha   90.00
_cell.angle_beta   90.00
_cell.angle_gamma   90.00
#
_symmetry.space_group_name_H-M   'P 1'
#
loop_
_entity.id
_entity.type
_entity.pdbx_description
1 polymer ?
#
loop_
_entity_poly.entity_id
_entity_poly.type
_entity_poly.pdbx_seq_one_letter_code
_entity_poly.pdbx_strand_id
1 'polypeptide(L)'
;LKETNRIVQHVVPDFLVSVEDDELRLQLNQRNAPELRVSKQYREMLETYAKSKEPKKKEKDAIMFVKQKIDGAKWFIDAIKQRQQTLTLTMNAILEYQQEYFLTGDETKIRPMILKVIAEIVNMDISTISRVANSKYVQCPYGTFLLKTFFSESLSTDSGEEVSTREVKKILQDSIDAENKRKPLTDDKLAQVLKDKGYNIARRTVAKYREQLGIPVARLRKEL
;
A
#
# COMPACT_ATOMS: atom_id res chain seq x y z
N LEU A 1 -21.43 0.73 39.81
CA LEU A 1 -20.90 0.28 38.51
C LEU A 1 -20.24 1.47 37.84
N LYS A 2 -18.94 1.41 37.54
CA LYS A 2 -18.23 2.46 36.80
C LYS A 2 -18.42 2.19 35.31
N GLU A 3 -19.22 3.00 34.64
CA GLU A 3 -19.28 3.03 33.18
C GLU A 3 -17.93 3.55 32.66
N THR A 4 -17.17 2.65 32.03
CA THR A 4 -15.94 2.99 31.34
C THR A 4 -16.33 3.78 30.09
N ASN A 5 -16.13 5.10 30.13
CA ASN A 5 -16.25 6.00 29.00
C ASN A 5 -15.23 5.57 27.92
N ARG A 6 -15.63 4.64 27.04
CA ARG A 6 -14.83 4.26 25.86
C ARG A 6 -14.75 5.50 24.99
N ILE A 7 -13.57 6.11 24.91
CA ILE A 7 -13.26 7.15 23.94
C ILE A 7 -13.47 6.51 22.56
N VAL A 8 -14.62 6.81 21.94
CA VAL A 8 -14.92 6.39 20.57
C VAL A 8 -14.01 7.23 19.67
N GLN A 9 -12.89 6.63 19.26
CA GLN A 9 -11.97 7.28 18.34
C GLN A 9 -12.60 7.28 16.95
N HIS A 10 -13.23 8.39 16.58
CA HIS A 10 -13.81 8.57 15.25
C HIS A 10 -12.70 8.66 14.21
N VAL A 11 -12.60 7.61 13.38
CA VAL A 11 -11.72 7.61 12.20
C VAL A 11 -12.45 8.30 11.06
N VAL A 12 -11.80 9.30 10.45
CA VAL A 12 -12.30 9.92 9.20
C VAL A 12 -11.74 9.11 8.03
N PRO A 13 -12.60 8.51 7.18
CA PRO A 13 -12.14 7.71 6.04
C PRO A 13 -11.56 8.59 4.94
N ASP A 14 -10.56 8.07 4.22
CA ASP A 14 -9.97 8.71 3.05
C ASP A 14 -10.72 8.35 1.76
N PHE A 15 -11.32 7.16 1.73
CA PHE A 15 -12.08 6.61 0.61
C PHE A 15 -13.52 6.32 1.04
N LEU A 16 -14.46 6.62 0.16
CA LEU A 16 -15.87 6.26 0.29
C LEU A 16 -16.21 5.32 -0.87
N VAL A 17 -16.79 4.18 -0.55
CA VAL A 17 -17.22 3.17 -1.52
C VAL A 17 -18.72 2.95 -1.35
N SER A 18 -19.46 3.10 -2.43
CA SER A 18 -20.89 2.73 -2.53
C SER A 18 -21.09 1.63 -3.57
N VAL A 19 -22.18 0.89 -3.40
CA VAL A 19 -22.67 -0.08 -4.38
C VAL A 19 -23.93 0.53 -4.99
N GLU A 20 -23.91 0.77 -6.30
CA GLU A 20 -25.02 1.34 -7.08
C GLU A 20 -25.21 0.45 -8.31
N ASP A 21 -26.40 -0.13 -8.50
CA ASP A 21 -26.73 -1.01 -9.63
C ASP A 21 -25.72 -2.17 -9.82
N ASP A 22 -25.31 -2.82 -8.73
CA ASP A 22 -24.26 -3.85 -8.68
C ASP A 22 -22.86 -3.39 -9.17
N GLU A 23 -22.64 -2.08 -9.27
CA GLU A 23 -21.33 -1.48 -9.56
C GLU A 23 -20.72 -0.80 -8.33
N LEU A 24 -19.40 -0.92 -8.20
CA LEU A 24 -18.62 -0.23 -7.17
C LEU A 24 -18.31 1.20 -7.60
N ARG A 25 -18.71 2.18 -6.78
CA ARG A 25 -18.36 3.59 -6.96
C ARG A 25 -17.35 4.03 -5.91
N LEU A 26 -16.19 4.50 -6.37
CA LEU A 26 -15.15 5.07 -5.51
C LEU A 26 -15.22 6.60 -5.49
N GLN A 27 -15.19 7.19 -4.30
CA GLN A 27 -14.99 8.62 -4.10
C GLN A 27 -13.86 8.87 -3.09
N LEU A 28 -13.01 9.85 -3.38
CA LEU A 28 -12.03 10.35 -2.41
C LEU A 28 -12.72 11.33 -1.46
N ASN A 29 -12.52 11.15 -0.16
CA ASN A 29 -13.03 12.07 0.85
C ASN A 29 -12.13 13.33 0.90
N GLN A 30 -12.40 14.29 0.01
CA GLN A 30 -11.60 15.51 -0.15
C GLN A 30 -11.94 16.62 0.86
N ARG A 31 -12.39 16.28 2.08
CA ARG A 31 -12.89 17.25 3.07
C ARG A 31 -11.95 18.43 3.39
N ASN A 32 -10.64 18.29 3.13
CA ASN A 32 -9.63 19.29 3.52
C ASN A 32 -8.83 19.90 2.35
N ALA A 33 -9.18 19.63 1.08
CA ALA A 33 -8.40 20.14 -0.06
C ALA A 33 -9.31 20.89 -1.06
N PRO A 34 -9.46 22.23 -0.92
CA PRO A 34 -10.12 23.02 -1.94
C PRO A 34 -9.35 22.95 -3.27
N GLU A 35 -10.01 23.26 -4.39
CA GLU A 35 -9.31 23.42 -5.66
C GLU A 35 -8.22 24.49 -5.55
N LEU A 36 -6.96 24.05 -5.58
CA LEU A 36 -5.83 24.95 -5.50
C LEU A 36 -5.56 25.59 -6.85
N ARG A 37 -5.44 26.91 -6.85
CA ARG A 37 -5.13 27.71 -8.04
C ARG A 37 -4.03 28.71 -7.72
N VAL A 38 -3.16 28.98 -8.69
CA VAL A 38 -2.14 30.04 -8.56
C VAL A 38 -2.85 31.39 -8.52
N SER A 39 -2.56 32.18 -7.48
CA SER A 39 -3.12 33.54 -7.30
C SER A 39 -2.92 34.42 -8.53
N LYS A 40 -4.00 35.12 -8.91
CA LYS A 40 -4.05 36.00 -10.08
C LYS A 40 -3.13 37.21 -9.95
N GLN A 41 -2.98 37.75 -8.74
CA GLN A 41 -2.16 38.93 -8.44
C GLN A 41 -0.68 38.72 -8.79
N TYR A 42 -0.14 37.53 -8.52
CA TYR A 42 1.26 37.21 -8.87
C TYR A 42 1.45 37.03 -10.39
N ARG A 43 0.42 36.55 -11.10
CA ARG A 43 0.43 36.51 -12.57
C ARG A 43 0.41 37.93 -13.16
N GLU A 44 -0.46 38.79 -12.65
CA GLU A 44 -0.58 40.19 -13.08
C GLU A 44 0.71 40.98 -12.77
N MET A 45 1.38 40.74 -11.63
CA MET A 45 2.69 41.33 -11.34
C MET A 45 3.74 40.93 -12.38
N LEU A 46 3.86 39.65 -12.74
CA LEU A 46 4.81 39.21 -13.77
C LEU A 46 4.54 39.87 -15.13
N GLU A 47 3.27 39.94 -15.53
CA GLU A 47 2.87 40.60 -16.79
C GLU A 47 3.20 42.09 -16.79
N THR A 48 3.02 42.77 -15.64
CA THR A 48 3.32 44.19 -15.48
C THR A 48 4.81 44.46 -15.58
N TYR A 49 5.64 43.67 -14.90
CA TYR A 49 7.09 43.82 -14.95
C TYR A 49 7.69 43.36 -16.29
N ALA A 50 7.07 42.40 -16.99
CA ALA A 50 7.49 41.95 -18.33
C ALA A 50 7.25 42.99 -19.43
N LYS A 51 6.33 43.95 -19.22
CA LYS A 51 6.05 45.04 -20.17
C LYS A 51 7.03 46.21 -20.08
N SER A 52 7.87 46.27 -19.04
CA SER A 52 8.92 47.29 -18.91
C SER A 52 10.08 47.02 -19.88
N LYS A 53 10.33 47.96 -20.81
CA LYS A 53 11.37 47.82 -21.86
C LYS A 53 12.81 47.79 -21.33
N GLU A 54 13.08 48.38 -20.15
CA GLU A 54 14.39 48.32 -19.47
C GLU A 54 14.21 48.16 -17.95
N PRO A 55 14.06 46.93 -17.45
CA PRO A 55 13.85 46.70 -16.03
C PRO A 55 15.15 46.96 -15.25
N LYS A 56 15.07 47.79 -14.21
CA LYS A 56 16.16 48.05 -13.26
C LYS A 56 16.56 46.75 -12.56
N LYS A 57 17.80 46.66 -12.05
CA LYS A 57 18.31 45.46 -11.34
C LYS A 57 17.34 44.96 -10.26
N LYS A 58 16.78 45.86 -9.45
CA LYS A 58 15.77 45.54 -8.42
C LYS A 58 14.48 44.95 -8.99
N GLU A 59 14.05 45.39 -10.17
CA GLU A 59 12.85 44.87 -10.84
C GLU A 59 13.13 43.47 -11.41
N LYS A 60 14.33 43.23 -11.96
CA LYS A 60 14.76 41.88 -12.37
C LYS A 60 14.78 40.90 -11.20
N ASP A 61 15.32 41.31 -10.05
CA ASP A 61 15.36 40.48 -8.84
C ASP A 61 13.94 40.17 -8.33
N ALA A 62 13.03 41.15 -8.35
CA ALA A 62 11.63 40.96 -7.98
C ALA A 62 10.89 40.01 -8.93
N ILE A 63 11.08 40.14 -10.26
CA ILE A 63 10.53 39.23 -11.27
C ILE A 63 10.99 37.79 -10.99
N MET A 64 12.29 37.61 -10.76
CA MET A 64 12.86 36.30 -10.52
C MET A 64 12.30 35.66 -9.24
N PHE A 65 12.17 36.44 -8.16
CA PHE A 65 11.55 35.99 -6.93
C PHE A 65 10.09 35.56 -7.13
N VAL A 66 9.28 36.39 -7.79
CA VAL A 66 7.87 36.07 -8.06
C VAL A 66 7.75 34.82 -8.94
N LYS A 67 8.58 34.70 -9.98
CA LYS A 67 8.61 33.52 -10.83
C LYS A 67 8.89 32.25 -10.03
N GLN A 68 9.90 32.25 -9.16
CA GLN A 68 10.20 31.11 -8.29
C GLN A 68 9.02 30.74 -7.37
N LYS A 69 8.29 31.72 -6.84
CA LYS A 69 7.10 31.47 -6.02
C LYS A 69 5.96 30.85 -6.83
N ILE A 70 5.74 31.32 -8.06
CA ILE A 70 4.73 30.74 -8.95
C ILE A 70 5.10 29.31 -9.35
N ASP A 71 6.37 29.06 -9.71
CA ASP A 71 6.84 27.74 -10.11
C ASP A 71 6.71 26.75 -8.93
N GLY A 72 7.07 27.17 -7.71
CA GLY A 72 6.84 26.39 -6.49
C GLY A 72 5.35 26.11 -6.23
N ALA A 73 4.48 27.08 -6.45
CA ALA A 73 3.03 26.90 -6.30
C ALA A 73 2.46 25.92 -7.34
N LYS A 74 2.89 26.01 -8.61
CA LYS A 74 2.50 25.06 -9.66
C LYS A 74 2.94 23.65 -9.33
N TRP A 75 4.22 23.49 -8.96
CA TRP A 75 4.76 22.20 -8.54
C TRP A 75 3.96 21.59 -7.39
N PHE A 76 3.59 22.39 -6.39
CA PHE A 76 2.80 21.92 -5.26
C PHE A 76 1.39 21.46 -5.68
N ILE A 77 0.73 22.20 -6.57
CA ILE A 77 -0.57 21.82 -7.14
C ILE A 77 -0.46 20.50 -7.90
N ASP A 78 0.57 20.34 -8.73
CA ASP A 78 0.79 19.14 -9.52
C ASP A 78 1.12 17.94 -8.63
N ALA A 79 1.91 18.13 -7.57
CA ALA A 79 2.18 17.09 -6.57
C ALA A 79 0.90 16.62 -5.85
N ILE A 80 -0.03 17.52 -5.55
CA ILE A 80 -1.33 17.16 -4.96
C ILE A 80 -2.17 16.35 -5.94
N LYS A 81 -2.23 16.76 -7.21
CA LYS A 81 -2.94 15.99 -8.25
C LYS A 81 -2.34 14.60 -8.42
N GLN A 82 -1.02 14.49 -8.48
CA GLN A 82 -0.33 13.21 -8.58
C GLN A 82 -0.64 12.31 -7.38
N ARG A 83 -0.65 12.88 -6.16
CA ARG A 83 -1.07 12.14 -4.96
C ARG A 83 -2.51 11.64 -5.05
N GLN A 84 -3.46 12.48 -5.50
CA GLN A 84 -4.86 12.08 -5.67
C GLN A 84 -5.00 10.95 -6.70
N GLN A 85 -4.25 11.04 -7.81
CA GLN A 85 -4.19 10.00 -8.82
C GLN A 85 -3.64 8.69 -8.25
N THR A 86 -2.54 8.72 -7.50
CA THR A 86 -1.99 7.54 -6.83
C THR A 86 -3.00 6.89 -5.89
N LEU A 87 -3.69 7.67 -5.06
CA LEU A 87 -4.72 7.15 -4.15
C LEU A 87 -5.87 6.49 -4.92
N THR A 88 -6.35 7.14 -5.98
CA THR A 88 -7.45 6.65 -6.81
C THR A 88 -7.08 5.34 -7.52
N LEU A 89 -5.93 5.30 -8.19
CA LEU A 89 -5.45 4.11 -8.89
C LEU A 89 -5.24 2.94 -7.92
N THR A 90 -4.60 3.20 -6.78
CA THR A 90 -4.36 2.16 -5.76
C THR A 90 -5.67 1.58 -5.24
N MET A 91 -6.63 2.44 -4.90
CA MET A 91 -7.90 1.97 -4.35
C MET A 91 -8.76 1.27 -5.40
N ASN A 92 -8.80 1.75 -6.64
CA ASN A 92 -9.49 1.04 -7.72
C ASN A 92 -8.92 -0.35 -7.95
N ALA A 93 -7.58 -0.51 -7.96
CA ALA A 93 -6.95 -1.82 -8.06
C ALA A 93 -7.34 -2.75 -6.90
N ILE A 94 -7.44 -2.21 -5.67
CA ILE A 94 -7.92 -2.97 -4.51
C ILE A 94 -9.39 -3.38 -4.68
N LEU A 95 -10.26 -2.46 -5.12
CA LEU A 95 -11.69 -2.73 -5.35
C LEU A 95 -11.90 -3.80 -6.42
N GLU A 96 -11.17 -3.72 -7.53
CA GLU A 96 -11.23 -4.71 -8.61
C GLU A 96 -10.72 -6.07 -8.13
N TYR A 97 -9.60 -6.09 -7.40
CA TYR A 97 -9.06 -7.34 -6.86
C TYR A 97 -10.02 -8.01 -5.86
N GLN A 98 -10.68 -7.21 -5.02
CA GLN A 98 -11.59 -7.63 -3.94
C GLN A 98 -13.07 -7.44 -4.29
N GLN A 99 -13.43 -7.45 -5.57
CA GLN A 99 -14.75 -7.04 -6.06
C GLN A 99 -15.89 -7.78 -5.35
N GLU A 100 -15.80 -9.11 -5.23
CA GLU A 100 -16.84 -9.92 -4.58
C GLU A 100 -17.09 -9.50 -3.12
N TYR A 101 -16.04 -9.20 -2.36
CA TYR A 101 -16.16 -8.72 -0.99
C TYR A 101 -16.79 -7.33 -0.94
N PHE A 102 -16.36 -6.38 -1.76
CA PHE A 102 -16.90 -5.01 -1.73
C PHE A 102 -18.35 -4.94 -2.23
N LEU A 103 -18.78 -5.87 -3.08
CA LEU A 103 -20.18 -5.98 -3.52
C LEU A 103 -21.07 -6.63 -2.45
N THR A 104 -20.62 -7.72 -1.82
CA THR A 104 -21.47 -8.56 -0.96
C THR A 104 -21.31 -8.33 0.54
N GLY A 105 -20.15 -7.84 0.97
CA GLY A 105 -19.77 -7.73 2.38
C GLY A 105 -19.35 -9.05 3.03
N ASP A 106 -19.36 -10.17 2.30
CA ASP A 106 -19.02 -11.49 2.85
C ASP A 106 -17.51 -11.63 3.03
N GLU A 107 -17.04 -11.66 4.29
CA GLU A 107 -15.62 -11.80 4.63
C GLU A 107 -14.98 -13.07 4.06
N THR A 108 -15.75 -14.13 3.79
CA THR A 108 -15.24 -15.36 3.18
C THR A 108 -14.82 -15.16 1.71
N LYS A 109 -15.28 -14.08 1.08
CA LYS A 109 -14.95 -13.67 -0.29
C LYS A 109 -13.73 -12.78 -0.38
N ILE A 110 -13.09 -12.43 0.74
CA ILE A 110 -11.82 -11.71 0.71
C ILE A 110 -10.75 -12.60 0.10
N ARG A 111 -10.20 -12.15 -1.02
CA ARG A 111 -9.11 -12.83 -1.72
C ARG A 111 -7.78 -12.51 -1.04
N PRO A 112 -6.87 -13.47 -0.85
CA PRO A 112 -5.52 -13.17 -0.37
C PRO A 112 -4.84 -12.16 -1.31
N MET A 113 -4.43 -11.01 -0.78
CA MET A 113 -3.83 -9.91 -1.54
C MET A 113 -2.52 -9.49 -0.90
N ILE A 114 -1.48 -9.30 -1.72
CA ILE A 114 -0.17 -8.83 -1.29
C ILE A 114 0.17 -7.50 -1.97
N LEU A 115 1.01 -6.68 -1.33
CA LEU A 115 1.35 -5.34 -1.85
C LEU A 115 1.96 -5.38 -3.25
N LYS A 116 2.78 -6.40 -3.55
CA LYS A 116 3.45 -6.57 -4.85
C LYS A 116 2.45 -6.65 -6.01
N VAL A 117 1.34 -7.38 -5.84
CA VAL A 117 0.32 -7.54 -6.87
C VAL A 117 -0.32 -6.20 -7.22
N ILE A 118 -0.70 -5.41 -6.21
CA ILE A 118 -1.30 -4.08 -6.44
C ILE A 118 -0.26 -3.13 -7.04
N ALA A 119 0.99 -3.17 -6.57
CA ALA A 119 2.09 -2.37 -7.10
C ALA A 119 2.34 -2.63 -8.60
N GLU A 120 2.28 -3.90 -9.03
CA GLU A 120 2.38 -4.29 -10.44
C GLU A 120 1.19 -3.79 -11.27
N ILE A 121 -0.05 -3.91 -10.76
CA ILE A 121 -1.27 -3.45 -11.45
C ILE A 121 -1.21 -1.94 -11.72
N VAL A 122 -0.80 -1.14 -10.72
CA VAL A 122 -0.77 0.33 -10.86
C VAL A 122 0.57 0.88 -11.35
N ASN A 123 1.55 0.00 -11.63
CA ASN A 123 2.91 0.33 -12.05
C ASN A 123 3.61 1.35 -11.11
N MET A 124 3.61 1.06 -9.81
CA MET A 124 4.26 1.89 -8.78
C MET A 124 5.12 1.05 -7.85
N ASP A 125 6.05 1.70 -7.14
CA ASP A 125 6.86 1.02 -6.13
C ASP A 125 6.00 0.44 -4.99
N ILE A 126 6.39 -0.74 -4.50
CA ILE A 126 5.77 -1.41 -3.34
C ILE A 126 5.73 -0.47 -2.13
N SER A 127 6.79 0.32 -1.91
CA SER A 127 6.86 1.28 -0.80
C SER A 127 5.77 2.37 -0.87
N THR A 128 5.34 2.75 -2.07
CA THR A 128 4.25 3.71 -2.29
C THR A 128 2.92 3.10 -1.88
N ILE A 129 2.63 1.86 -2.33
CA ILE A 129 1.40 1.14 -1.98
C ILE A 129 1.35 0.85 -0.48
N SER A 130 2.47 0.43 0.10
CA SER A 130 2.60 0.19 1.54
C SER A 130 2.23 1.42 2.36
N ARG A 131 2.70 2.62 1.98
CA ARG A 131 2.36 3.87 2.67
C ARG A 131 0.87 4.19 2.61
N VAL A 132 0.24 3.95 1.46
CA VAL A 132 -1.22 4.12 1.28
C VAL A 132 -1.96 3.12 2.17
N ALA A 133 -1.66 1.82 2.06
CA ALA A 133 -2.35 0.75 2.79
C ALA A 133 -2.25 0.91 4.32
N ASN A 134 -1.08 1.29 4.84
CA ASN A 134 -0.84 1.39 6.29
C ASN A 134 -1.50 2.60 6.96
N SER A 135 -1.95 3.60 6.21
CA SER A 135 -2.36 4.89 6.79
C SER A 135 -3.69 5.44 6.28
N LYS A 136 -4.38 4.70 5.42
CA LYS A 136 -5.61 5.14 4.77
C LYS A 136 -6.77 4.21 5.09
N TYR A 137 -7.93 4.80 5.27
CA TYR A 137 -9.15 4.09 5.61
C TYR A 137 -10.16 4.20 4.48
N VAL A 138 -10.88 3.10 4.26
CA VAL A 138 -12.04 3.06 3.36
C VAL A 138 -13.30 2.87 4.19
N GLN A 139 -14.32 3.66 3.91
CA GLN A 139 -15.68 3.39 4.34
C GLN A 139 -16.45 2.74 3.18
N CYS A 140 -17.06 1.60 3.45
CA CYS A 140 -17.98 0.90 2.56
C CYS A 140 -19.33 0.68 3.27
N PRO A 141 -20.37 0.12 2.62
CA PRO A 141 -21.68 -0.11 3.26
C PRO A 141 -21.61 -0.97 4.52
N TYR A 142 -20.56 -1.78 4.66
CA TYR A 142 -20.37 -2.76 5.72
C TYR A 142 -19.49 -2.25 6.88
N GLY A 143 -18.92 -1.04 6.76
CA GLY A 143 -18.10 -0.45 7.82
C GLY A 143 -16.93 0.37 7.30
N THR A 144 -16.09 0.81 8.24
CA THR A 144 -14.85 1.55 7.94
C THR A 144 -13.65 0.69 8.31
N PHE A 145 -12.77 0.45 7.33
CA PHE A 145 -11.64 -0.47 7.46
C PHE A 145 -10.34 0.23 7.11
N LEU A 146 -9.27 -0.11 7.84
CA LEU A 146 -7.91 0.26 7.45
C LEU A 146 -7.55 -0.54 6.21
N LEU A 147 -7.05 0.08 5.14
CA LEU A 147 -6.75 -0.64 3.91
C LEU A 147 -5.81 -1.84 4.10
N LYS A 148 -4.86 -1.72 5.04
CA LYS A 148 -3.96 -2.80 5.45
C LYS A 148 -4.67 -4.12 5.77
N THR A 149 -5.89 -4.10 6.30
CA THR A 149 -6.61 -5.33 6.69
C THR A 149 -6.99 -6.20 5.51
N PHE A 150 -7.10 -5.63 4.30
CA PHE A 150 -7.33 -6.38 3.07
C PHE A 150 -6.05 -7.02 2.51
N PHE A 151 -4.88 -6.61 3.02
CA PHE A 151 -3.61 -7.23 2.69
C PHE A 151 -3.31 -8.31 3.71
N SER A 152 -2.93 -9.48 3.22
CA SER A 152 -2.57 -10.60 4.09
C SER A 152 -1.30 -10.24 4.87
N GLU A 153 -1.32 -10.34 6.21
CA GLU A 153 -0.15 -10.05 7.06
C GLU A 153 1.04 -10.94 6.65
N SER A 154 2.01 -10.26 6.08
CA SER A 154 3.15 -10.85 5.40
C SER A 154 4.38 -10.09 5.87
N LEU A 155 5.01 -10.58 6.94
CA LEU A 155 6.18 -9.94 7.56
C LEU A 155 7.24 -9.59 6.50
N SER A 156 7.59 -8.30 6.49
CA SER A 156 8.62 -7.65 5.68
C SER A 156 10.03 -8.17 5.97
N THR A 157 10.85 -8.34 4.94
CA THR A 157 12.32 -8.40 5.02
C THR A 157 12.95 -7.06 4.57
N ASP A 158 14.22 -6.83 4.92
CA ASP A 158 15.01 -5.59 4.74
C ASP A 158 15.14 -5.06 3.29
N SER A 159 14.53 -5.72 2.31
CA SER A 159 14.48 -5.32 0.89
C SER A 159 13.09 -4.85 0.41
N GLY A 160 12.10 -4.73 1.31
CA GLY A 160 10.76 -4.25 0.93
C GLY A 160 9.88 -5.30 0.23
N GLU A 161 10.21 -6.58 0.33
CA GLU A 161 9.32 -7.68 -0.05
C GLU A 161 8.61 -8.22 1.20
N GLU A 162 7.29 -8.11 1.22
CA GLU A 162 6.40 -8.72 2.23
C GLU A 162 6.00 -10.12 1.75
N VAL A 163 6.36 -11.16 2.50
CA VAL A 163 5.94 -12.55 2.24
C VAL A 163 5.03 -13.04 3.36
N SER A 164 3.87 -13.60 3.02
CA SER A 164 2.90 -14.14 3.98
C SER A 164 3.55 -15.22 4.82
N THR A 165 3.90 -14.89 6.07
CA THR A 165 4.57 -15.84 6.96
C THR A 165 3.70 -17.06 7.22
N ARG A 166 2.38 -16.88 7.17
CA ARG A 166 1.40 -17.98 7.22
C ARG A 166 1.49 -18.87 5.98
N GLU A 167 1.60 -18.28 4.79
CA GLU A 167 1.75 -19.04 3.54
C GLU A 167 3.09 -19.77 3.47
N VAL A 168 4.20 -19.12 3.84
CA VAL A 168 5.52 -19.76 3.92
C VAL A 168 5.51 -20.92 4.90
N LYS A 169 4.92 -20.74 6.09
CA LYS A 169 4.77 -21.81 7.06
C LYS A 169 3.91 -22.96 6.53
N LYS A 170 2.83 -22.65 5.82
CA LYS A 170 1.99 -23.66 5.18
C LYS A 170 2.75 -24.43 4.10
N ILE A 171 3.47 -23.74 3.21
CA ILE A 171 4.31 -24.36 2.18
C ILE A 171 5.40 -25.23 2.81
N LEU A 172 6.03 -24.77 3.90
CA LEU A 172 7.00 -25.56 4.65
C LEU A 172 6.38 -26.82 5.25
N GLN A 173 5.21 -26.69 5.88
CA GLN A 173 4.45 -27.81 6.44
C GLN A 173 4.09 -28.83 5.34
N ASP A 174 3.43 -28.37 4.27
CA ASP A 174 3.03 -29.21 3.13
C ASP A 174 4.23 -29.94 2.50
N SER A 175 5.38 -29.25 2.38
CA SER A 175 6.61 -29.82 1.82
C SER A 175 7.24 -30.88 2.72
N ILE A 176 7.11 -30.74 4.04
CA ILE A 176 7.62 -31.67 5.04
C ILE A 176 6.67 -32.86 5.21
N ASP A 177 5.37 -32.65 5.07
CA ASP A 177 4.35 -33.70 5.12
C ASP A 177 4.44 -34.60 3.87
N ALA A 178 4.72 -34.01 2.71
CA ALA A 178 4.97 -34.74 1.46
C ALA A 178 6.42 -35.28 1.31
N GLU A 179 7.29 -35.09 2.32
CA GLU A 179 8.70 -35.47 2.20
C GLU A 179 8.91 -37.00 2.26
N ASN A 180 9.92 -37.48 1.55
CA ASN A 180 10.36 -38.86 1.70
C ASN A 180 11.06 -39.04 3.06
N LYS A 181 10.46 -39.79 3.99
CA LYS A 181 10.98 -40.03 5.35
C LYS A 181 12.33 -40.77 5.38
N ARG A 182 12.72 -41.47 4.31
CA ARG A 182 14.08 -42.04 4.17
C ARG A 182 15.13 -40.98 3.82
N LYS A 183 14.73 -39.85 3.24
CA LYS A 183 15.60 -38.73 2.86
C LYS A 183 14.91 -37.37 3.12
N PRO A 184 14.74 -36.97 4.40
CA PRO A 184 14.03 -35.74 4.76
C PRO A 184 14.66 -34.49 4.14
N LEU A 185 13.84 -33.46 3.92
CA LEU A 185 14.29 -32.20 3.34
C LEU A 185 15.09 -31.39 4.37
N THR A 186 16.29 -30.96 3.98
CA THR A 186 17.11 -30.05 4.79
C THR A 186 16.57 -28.62 4.70
N ASP A 187 16.91 -27.78 5.68
CA ASP A 187 16.52 -26.35 5.67
C ASP A 187 17.02 -25.64 4.39
N ASP A 188 18.16 -26.07 3.81
CA ASP A 188 18.65 -25.57 2.52
C ASP A 188 17.76 -25.98 1.34
N LYS A 189 17.25 -27.22 1.34
CA LYS A 189 16.32 -27.68 0.29
C LYS A 189 14.95 -27.04 0.43
N LEU A 190 14.48 -26.84 1.65
CA LEU A 190 13.23 -26.13 1.93
C LEU A 190 13.33 -24.65 1.50
N ALA A 191 14.49 -24.01 1.69
CA ALA A 191 14.76 -22.69 1.14
C ALA A 191 14.72 -22.68 -0.39
N GLN A 192 15.26 -23.71 -1.05
CA GLN A 192 15.17 -23.84 -2.50
C GLN A 192 13.74 -24.07 -2.99
N VAL A 193 12.94 -24.92 -2.33
CA VAL A 193 11.52 -25.14 -2.65
C VAL A 193 10.72 -23.84 -2.54
N LEU A 194 10.99 -23.04 -1.50
CA LEU A 194 10.40 -21.72 -1.34
C LEU A 194 10.83 -20.78 -2.47
N LYS A 195 12.11 -20.77 -2.83
CA LYS A 195 12.65 -19.96 -3.93
C LYS A 195 12.03 -20.31 -5.28
N ASP A 196 11.82 -21.60 -5.56
CA ASP A 196 11.17 -22.07 -6.79
C ASP A 196 9.70 -21.65 -6.86
N LYS A 197 9.06 -21.42 -5.71
CA LYS A 197 7.70 -20.87 -5.58
C LYS A 197 7.67 -19.33 -5.54
N GLY A 198 8.81 -18.67 -5.80
CA GLY A 198 8.92 -17.21 -5.82
C GLY A 198 9.25 -16.56 -4.47
N TYR A 199 9.52 -17.35 -3.43
CA TYR A 199 9.84 -16.87 -2.08
C TYR A 199 11.34 -16.92 -1.81
N ASN A 200 12.03 -15.80 -1.98
CA ASN A 200 13.47 -15.73 -1.73
C ASN A 200 13.76 -15.59 -0.21
N ILE A 201 13.94 -16.72 0.47
CA ILE A 201 14.09 -16.77 1.93
C ILE A 201 15.42 -17.43 2.30
N ALA A 202 16.17 -16.78 3.19
CA ALA A 202 17.43 -17.33 3.68
C ALA A 202 17.22 -18.60 4.53
N ARG A 203 18.16 -19.55 4.47
CA ARG A 203 18.16 -20.79 5.26
C ARG A 203 17.87 -20.57 6.76
N ARG A 204 18.46 -19.53 7.36
CA ARG A 204 18.26 -19.19 8.78
C ARG A 204 16.79 -18.84 9.09
N THR A 205 16.10 -18.19 8.17
CA THR A 205 14.69 -17.83 8.29
C THR A 205 13.80 -19.06 8.15
N VAL A 206 14.15 -19.99 7.25
CA VAL A 206 13.49 -21.30 7.14
C VAL A 206 13.62 -22.09 8.45
N ALA A 207 14.82 -22.15 9.04
CA ALA A 207 15.06 -22.82 10.31
C ALA A 207 14.20 -22.22 11.43
N LYS A 208 14.14 -20.89 11.54
CA LYS A 208 13.29 -20.17 12.51
C LYS A 208 11.81 -20.53 12.34
N TYR A 209 11.29 -20.56 11.11
CA TYR A 209 9.88 -20.90 10.87
C TYR A 209 9.57 -22.38 11.12
N ARG A 210 10.48 -23.28 10.78
CA ARG A 210 10.39 -24.70 11.12
C ARG A 210 10.31 -24.93 12.63
N GLU A 211 11.14 -24.24 13.41
CA GLU A 211 11.12 -24.30 14.87
C GLU A 211 9.80 -23.78 15.46
N GLN A 212 9.27 -22.68 14.91
CA GLN A 212 7.95 -22.16 15.30
C GLN A 212 6.79 -23.12 14.99
N LEU A 213 6.94 -24.00 14.00
CA LEU A 213 5.99 -25.06 13.68
C LEU A 213 6.20 -26.32 14.54
N GLY A 214 7.19 -26.33 15.45
CA GLY A 214 7.50 -27.50 16.28
C GLY A 214 8.14 -28.65 15.51
N ILE A 215 8.63 -28.42 14.30
CA ILE A 215 9.16 -29.47 13.44
C ILE A 215 10.66 -29.67 13.73
N PRO A 216 11.12 -30.90 14.04
CA PRO A 216 12.53 -31.16 14.34
C PRO A 216 13.40 -31.12 13.07
N VAL A 217 14.72 -31.01 13.23
CA VAL A 217 15.67 -30.95 12.10
C VAL A 217 15.62 -32.22 11.23
N ALA A 218 16.02 -32.12 9.96
CA ALA A 218 15.94 -33.22 8.98
C ALA A 218 16.53 -34.56 9.46
N ARG A 219 17.62 -34.53 10.23
CA ARG A 219 18.25 -35.74 10.79
C ARG A 219 17.32 -36.52 11.74
N LEU A 220 16.47 -35.81 12.47
CA LEU A 220 15.55 -36.39 13.46
C LEU A 220 14.20 -36.82 12.85
N ARG A 221 13.92 -36.44 11.59
CA ARG A 221 12.72 -36.85 10.85
C ARG A 221 12.96 -38.08 9.98
N LYS A 222 14.15 -38.68 10.05
CA LYS A 222 14.53 -39.81 9.22
C LYS A 222 14.03 -41.11 9.84
N GLU A 223 13.24 -41.86 9.08
CA GLU A 223 12.77 -43.21 9.42
C GLU A 223 13.53 -44.26 8.58
N LEU A 224 13.77 -45.45 9.13
CA LEU A 224 14.51 -46.55 8.50
C LEU A 224 13.60 -47.38 7.56
#